data_AF-A0A9X7NUY5-F1
#
_entry.id   AF-A0A9X7NUY5-F1
#
_cell.length_a   1.000
_cell.length_b   1.000
_cell.length_c   1.000
_cell.angle_alpha   90.00
_cell.angle_beta   90.00
_cell.angle_gamma   90.00
#
_symmetry.space_group_name_H-M   'P 1'
#
loop_
_entity.id
_entity.type
_entity.pdbx_description
1 polymer ?
#
loop_
_entity_poly.entity_id
_entity_poly.type
_entity_poly.pdbx_seq_one_letter_code
_entity_poly.pdbx_strand_id
1 'polypeptide(L)' 'MPNVDWKQAPRQARWWAIDANGQAHWFCVPNVAAFTDFWFSEPIPAPDFNYQGDWRGSLIERPSEKDG' A
#
# COMPACT_ATOMS: atom_id res chain seq x y z
N MET A 1 -3.80 -13.32 7.34
CA MET A 1 -3.36 -11.99 6.89
C MET A 1 -2.01 -12.15 6.22
N PRO A 2 -1.77 -11.62 5.02
CA PRO A 2 -0.47 -11.74 4.36
C PRO A 2 0.61 -11.05 5.21
N ASN A 3 1.81 -11.62 5.18
CA ASN A 3 2.96 -11.08 5.89
C ASN A 3 3.62 -10.02 5.01
N VAL A 4 2.98 -8.84 4.94
CA VAL A 4 3.45 -7.71 4.13
C VAL A 4 4.76 -7.18 4.72
N ASP A 5 5.85 -7.27 3.96
CA ASP A 5 7.14 -6.73 4.38
C ASP A 5 7.20 -5.22 4.12
N TRP A 6 6.75 -4.46 5.12
CA TRP A 6 6.74 -2.99 5.08
C TRP A 6 8.13 -2.34 4.97
N LYS A 7 9.23 -3.10 5.10
CA LYS A 7 10.59 -2.59 4.85
C LYS A 7 10.83 -2.32 3.37
N GLN A 8 10.11 -3.01 2.49
CA GLN A 8 10.16 -2.81 1.04
C GLN A 8 9.24 -1.67 0.58
N ALA A 9 8.32 -1.24 1.45
CA ALA A 9 7.38 -0.18 1.15
C ALA A 9 8.09 1.19 1.14
N PRO A 10 7.74 2.09 0.21
CA PRO A 10 8.24 3.46 0.25
C PRO A 10 7.87 4.14 1.57
N ARG A 11 8.65 5.15 1.99
CA ARG A 11 8.43 5.84 3.28
C ARG A 11 7.02 6.42 3.41
N GLN A 12 6.41 6.79 2.29
CA GLN A 12 5.07 7.38 2.22
C GLN A 12 3.95 6.35 2.09
N ALA A 13 4.27 5.07 1.89
CA ALA A 13 3.27 4.01 1.79
C ALA A 13 2.54 3.84 3.12
N ARG A 14 1.21 3.92 3.03
CA ARG A 14 0.29 3.73 4.15
C ARG A 14 -0.57 2.49 3.98
N TRP A 15 -0.88 2.09 2.75
CA TRP A 15 -1.62 0.86 2.49
C TRP A 15 -0.94 0.00 1.43
N TRP A 16 -1.23 -1.30 1.49
CA TRP A 16 -0.90 -2.30 0.49
C TRP A 16 -2.20 -2.99 0.08
N ALA A 17 -2.41 -3.21 -1.21
CA ALA A 17 -3.54 -4.00 -1.70
C ALA A 17 -3.21 -4.65 -3.05
N ILE A 18 -3.98 -5.68 -3.39
CA ILE A 18 -4.01 -6.32 -4.69
C ILE A 18 -5.20 -5.81 -5.50
N ASP A 19 -4.96 -5.52 -6.77
CA ASP A 19 -6.00 -5.11 -7.71
C ASP A 19 -6.74 -6.32 -8.33
N ALA A 20 -7.73 -6.05 -9.17
CA ALA A 20 -8.50 -7.10 -9.84
C ALA A 20 -7.68 -7.94 -10.83
N ASN A 21 -6.49 -7.47 -11.23
CA ASN A 21 -5.58 -8.18 -12.11
C ASN A 21 -4.60 -9.07 -11.34
N GLY A 22 -4.67 -9.09 -10.00
CA GLY A 22 -3.73 -9.83 -9.16
C GLY A 22 -2.40 -9.12 -8.94
N GLN A 23 -2.31 -7.83 -9.27
CA GLN A 23 -1.09 -7.04 -9.07
C GLN A 23 -1.16 -6.32 -7.73
N ALA A 24 -0.08 -6.39 -6.97
CA ALA A 24 0.03 -5.71 -5.69
C ALA A 24 0.62 -4.31 -5.87
N HIS A 25 0.09 -3.36 -5.09
CA HIS A 25 0.48 -1.95 -5.14
C HIS A 25 0.59 -1.35 -3.74
N TRP A 26 1.55 -0.42 -3.58
CA TRP A 26 1.62 0.46 -2.42
C TRP A 26 0.82 1.74 -2.68
N PHE A 27 -0.01 2.10 -1.72
CA PHE A 27 -0.76 3.36 -1.72
C PHE A 27 -0.13 4.32 -0.71
N CYS A 28 0.32 5.46 -1.22
CA CYS A 28 0.96 6.49 -0.42
C CYS A 28 -0.07 7.49 0.13
N VAL A 29 0.18 7.99 1.34
CA VAL A 29 -0.51 9.21 1.79
C VAL A 29 -0.04 10.38 0.94
N PRO A 30 -0.93 11.31 0.56
CA PRO A 30 -0.53 12.49 -0.18
C PRO A 30 0.47 13.30 0.65
N ASN A 31 1.63 13.57 0.05
CA ASN A 31 2.55 14.56 0.59
C ASN A 31 1.94 15.94 0.30
N VAL A 32 1.15 16.47 1.23
CA VAL A 32 0.54 17.80 1.11
C VAL A 32 1.64 18.86 1.25
N ALA A 33 2.50 18.98 0.25
CA ALA A 33 3.04 20.28 -0.10
C ALA A 33 1.84 21.08 -0.60
N ALA A 34 1.61 22.26 -0.02
CA ALA A 34 0.38 23.06 -0.12
C ALA A 34 0.01 23.58 -1.54
N PHE A 35 0.46 22.93 -2.62
CA PHE A 35 0.42 23.48 -3.96
C PHE A 35 0.15 22.49 -5.11
N THR A 36 -0.34 21.28 -4.85
CA THR A 36 -0.75 20.39 -5.94
C THR A 36 -2.07 19.69 -5.62
N ASP A 37 -3.15 20.10 -6.30
CA ASP A 37 -4.49 19.50 -6.28
C ASP A 37 -4.56 18.07 -6.88
N PHE A 38 -3.43 17.41 -7.08
CA PHE A 38 -3.37 16.11 -7.74
C PHE A 38 -3.27 14.98 -6.72
N TRP A 39 -4.40 14.28 -6.56
CA TRP A 39 -4.54 13.03 -5.78
C TRP A 39 -4.08 11.78 -6.55
N PHE A 40 -3.28 11.95 -7.60
CA PHE A 40 -2.80 10.83 -8.41
C PHE A 40 -1.40 10.42 -7.91
N SER A 41 -1.36 9.66 -6.82
CA SER A 41 -0.17 8.86 -6.53
C SER A 41 -0.20 7.71 -7.52
N GLU A 42 0.73 7.69 -8.47
CA GLU A 42 0.91 6.52 -9.34
C GLU A 42 0.95 5.25 -8.47
N PRO A 43 0.23 4.18 -8.85
CA PRO A 43 0.28 2.93 -8.11
C PRO A 43 1.72 2.42 -8.14
N ILE A 44 2.37 2.41 -6.98
CA ILE A 44 3.75 1.94 -6.87
C ILE A 44 3.70 0.43 -6.81
N PRO A 45 4.34 -0.30 -7.75
CA PRO A 45 4.32 -1.74 -7.75
C PRO A 45 4.87 -2.31 -6.44
N ALA A 46 4.17 -3.30 -5.90
CA ALA A 46 4.56 -4.03 -4.70
C ALA A 46 4.69 -5.53 -5.00
N PRO A 47 5.47 -6.28 -4.21
CA PRO A 47 5.36 -7.73 -4.18
C PRO A 47 3.96 -8.16 -3.71
N ASP A 48 3.47 -9.28 -4.23
CA ASP A 48 2.18 -9.87 -3.86
C ASP A 48 2.20 -10.60 -2.50
N PHE A 49 3.39 -10.80 -1.93
CA PHE A 49 3.64 -11.53 -0.69
C PHE A 49 2.94 -12.91 -0.65
N ASN A 50 2.78 -13.55 -1.81
CA ASN A 50 2.02 -14.79 -1.98
C ASN A 50 0.58 -14.71 -1.43
N TYR A 51 -0.09 -13.57 -1.54
CA TYR A 51 -1.48 -13.45 -1.13
C TYR A 51 -2.40 -14.25 -2.07
N GLN A 52 -3.16 -15.18 -1.49
CA GLN A 52 -4.07 -16.06 -2.21
C GLN A 52 -5.56 -15.77 -1.92
N GLY A 53 -5.86 -14.63 -1.30
CA GLY A 53 -7.22 -14.26 -0.92
C GLY A 53 -7.94 -13.42 -1.98
N ASP A 54 -9.19 -13.05 -1.70
CA ASP A 54 -9.93 -12.09 -2.53
C ASP A 54 -9.25 -10.72 -2.51
N TRP A 55 -9.01 -10.16 -3.69
CA TRP A 55 -8.44 -8.82 -3.86
C TRP A 55 -9.24 -7.74 -3.10
N ARG A 56 -10.56 -7.91 -2.99
CA ARG A 56 -11.46 -7.02 -2.24
C ARG A 56 -11.13 -6.92 -0.75
N GLY A 57 -10.55 -7.98 -0.18
CA GLY A 57 -10.14 -8.04 1.23
C GLY A 57 -8.63 -7.84 1.44
N SER A 58 -7.88 -7.50 0.39
CA SER A 58 -6.42 -7.40 0.43
C SER A 58 -5.88 -6.09 1.02
N LEU A 59 -6.75 -5.10 1.28
CA LEU A 59 -6.37 -3.80 1.81
C LEU A 59 -5.81 -3.93 3.22
N ILE A 60 -4.51 -3.65 3.38
CA ILE A 60 -3.80 -3.74 4.64
C ILE A 60 -3.13 -2.42 4.91
N GLU A 61 -3.39 -1.87 6.09
CA GLU A 61 -2.77 -0.64 6.57
C GLU A 61 -1.42 -0.93 7.21
N ARG A 62 -0.45 -0.03 6.99
CA ARG A 62 0.85 -0.07 7.61
C ARG A 62 0.71 0.06 9.12
N PRO A 63 1.25 -0.89 9.93
CA PRO A 63 1.20 -0.78 11.37
C PRO A 63 1.89 0.52 11.80
N SER A 64 1.23 1.25 12.71
CA SER A 64 1.82 2.43 13.32
C SER A 64 2.90 1.99 14.30
N GLU A 65 4.02 2.71 14.38
CA GLU A 65 5.11 2.43 15.34
C GLU A 65 4.66 2.47 16.82
N LYS A 66 3.39 2.79 17.11
CA LYS A 66 2.83 2.85 18.46
C LYS A 66 2.12 1.58 18.93
N ASP A 67 2.09 0.53 18.12
CA ASP A 67 1.49 -0.76 18.48
C ASP A 67 2.54 -1.84 18.86
N GLY A 68 3.68 -1.43 19.44
CA GLY A 68 4.76 -2.32 19.90
C GLY A 68 5.31 -1.92 21.27
#